data_AF-A0A7C6D9S8-F1
#
_entry.id   AF-A0A7C6D9S8-F1
#
_cell.length_a   1.000
_cell.length_b   1.000
_cell.length_c   1.000
_cell.angle_alpha   90.00
_cell.angle_beta   90.00
_cell.angle_gamma   90.00
#
_symmetry.space_group_name_H-M   'P 1'
#
loop_
_entity.id
_entity.type
_entity.pdbx_description
1 polymer ?
#
loop_
_entity_poly.entity_id
_entity_poly.type
_entity_poly.pdbx_seq_one_letter_code
_entity_poly.pdbx_strand_id
1 'polypeptide(L)'
;MDNKKSRDNKGLENERRIDQLVNLVEKNTRTQRHLEEHSDISSSPDNIEHAKEVQRQRSDQIENLKNKIAYGDAHNREKQVENIEKRLRYTEGYLNNNTDHMDSETFKKTKEKQEHRKENLDSYF
;
A
#
# COMPACT_ATOMS: atom_id res chain seq x y z
N MET A 1 -15.82 5.75 -35.58
CA MET A 1 -16.51 4.74 -34.73
C MET A 1 -15.69 4.41 -33.48
N ASP A 2 -14.72 5.24 -33.13
CA ASP A 2 -13.63 4.89 -32.20
C ASP A 2 -13.95 5.22 -30.73
N ASN A 3 -14.92 6.11 -30.51
CA ASN A 3 -15.28 6.61 -29.19
C ASN A 3 -16.09 5.58 -28.36
N LYS A 4 -16.78 4.64 -29.02
CA LYS A 4 -17.57 3.59 -28.34
C LYS A 4 -16.64 2.49 -27.78
N LYS A 5 -15.67 2.04 -28.58
CA LYS A 5 -14.64 1.07 -28.19
C LYS A 5 -13.75 1.57 -27.03
N SER A 6 -13.45 2.86 -27.01
CA SER A 6 -12.68 3.50 -25.91
C SER A 6 -13.47 3.55 -24.59
N ARG A 7 -14.79 3.81 -24.64
CA ARG A 7 -15.66 3.77 -23.45
C ARG A 7 -15.80 2.36 -22.89
N ASP A 8 -15.95 1.35 -23.75
CA ASP A 8 -16.05 -0.05 -23.32
C ASP A 8 -14.76 -0.53 -22.61
N ASN A 9 -13.58 -0.09 -23.07
CA ASN A 9 -12.31 -0.41 -22.42
C ASN A 9 -12.15 0.26 -21.04
N LYS A 10 -12.59 1.52 -20.86
CA LYS A 10 -12.56 2.18 -19.55
C LYS A 10 -13.51 1.52 -18.54
N GLY A 11 -14.67 1.06 -19.01
CA GLY A 11 -15.61 0.31 -18.17
C GLY A 11 -14.99 -0.98 -17.63
N LEU A 12 -14.41 -1.80 -18.52
CA LEU A 12 -13.73 -3.04 -18.16
C LEU A 12 -12.52 -2.82 -17.24
N GLU A 13 -11.76 -1.74 -17.44
CA GLU A 13 -10.65 -1.39 -16.58
C GLU A 13 -11.12 -1.02 -15.16
N ASN A 14 -12.18 -0.23 -15.06
CA ASN A 14 -12.77 0.12 -13.77
C ASN A 14 -13.39 -1.08 -13.06
N GLU A 15 -14.03 -2.01 -13.79
CA GLU A 15 -14.53 -3.27 -13.22
C GLU A 15 -13.39 -4.07 -12.57
N ARG A 16 -12.26 -4.26 -13.27
CA ARG A 16 -11.07 -4.91 -12.70
C ARG A 16 -10.51 -4.18 -11.48
N ARG A 17 -10.51 -2.84 -11.49
CA ARG A 17 -10.07 -2.03 -10.35
C ARG A 17 -11.00 -2.19 -9.15
N ILE A 18 -12.30 -2.34 -9.38
CA ILE A 18 -13.30 -2.61 -8.34
C ILE A 18 -13.07 -4.01 -7.74
N ASP A 19 -12.85 -5.04 -8.57
CA ASP A 19 -12.54 -6.39 -8.08
C ASP A 19 -11.26 -6.39 -7.22
N GLN A 20 -10.22 -5.68 -7.66
CA GLN A 20 -8.99 -5.52 -6.89
C GLN A 20 -9.24 -4.79 -5.56
N LEU A 21 -10.08 -3.76 -5.56
CA LEU A 21 -10.45 -3.00 -4.37
C LEU A 21 -11.17 -3.89 -3.36
N VAL A 22 -12.16 -4.68 -3.79
CA VAL A 22 -12.89 -5.64 -2.94
C VAL A 22 -11.93 -6.62 -2.29
N ASN A 23 -11.06 -7.25 -3.08
CA ASN A 23 -10.05 -8.19 -2.59
C ASN A 23 -9.11 -7.58 -1.54
N LEU A 24 -8.69 -6.32 -1.74
CA LEU A 24 -7.81 -5.64 -0.80
C LEU A 24 -8.53 -5.29 0.50
N VAL A 25 -9.78 -4.82 0.42
CA VAL A 25 -10.61 -4.52 1.60
C VAL A 25 -10.84 -5.79 2.42
N GLU A 26 -11.20 -6.91 1.80
CA GLU A 26 -11.41 -8.19 2.49
C GLU A 26 -10.13 -8.66 3.21
N LYS A 27 -8.99 -8.64 2.52
CA LYS A 27 -7.69 -8.99 3.12
C LYS A 27 -7.33 -8.06 4.26
N ASN A 28 -7.58 -6.76 4.11
CA ASN A 28 -7.29 -5.78 5.16
C ASN A 28 -8.13 -6.04 6.41
N THR A 29 -9.44 -6.21 6.24
CA THR A 29 -10.40 -6.50 7.33
C THR A 29 -10.07 -7.82 8.03
N ARG A 30 -9.71 -8.87 7.29
CA ARG A 30 -9.31 -10.17 7.87
C ARG A 30 -8.06 -10.05 8.74
N THR A 31 -7.04 -9.33 8.27
CA THR A 31 -5.84 -9.09 9.07
C THR A 31 -6.15 -8.23 10.30
N GLN A 32 -7.10 -7.30 10.21
CA GLN A 32 -7.46 -6.43 11.33
C GLN A 32 -8.10 -7.24 12.44
N ARG A 33 -9.12 -8.03 12.06
CA ARG A 33 -9.78 -8.95 12.96
C ARG A 33 -8.79 -9.92 13.59
N HIS A 34 -7.84 -10.47 12.81
CA HIS A 34 -6.82 -11.37 13.35
C HIS A 34 -5.91 -10.69 14.39
N LEU A 35 -5.53 -9.43 14.17
CA LEU A 35 -4.75 -8.66 15.15
C LEU A 35 -5.57 -8.30 16.39
N GLU A 36 -6.87 -8.03 16.24
CA GLU A 36 -7.79 -7.78 17.36
C GLU A 36 -8.00 -9.05 18.20
N GLU A 37 -8.30 -10.19 17.57
CA GLU A 37 -8.64 -11.46 18.22
C GLU A 37 -7.43 -12.23 18.76
N HIS A 38 -6.23 -12.02 18.21
CA HIS A 38 -5.01 -12.75 18.57
C HIS A 38 -3.86 -11.83 19.02
N SER A 39 -4.19 -10.62 19.48
CA SER A 39 -3.21 -9.71 20.10
C SER A 39 -2.45 -10.38 21.26
N ASP A 40 -3.13 -11.28 21.99
CA ASP A 40 -2.58 -12.00 23.14
C ASP A 40 -1.69 -13.21 22.75
N ILE A 41 -1.81 -13.71 21.51
CA ILE A 41 -1.17 -14.96 21.03
C ILE A 41 0.00 -14.68 20.08
N SER A 42 0.07 -13.47 19.50
CA SER A 42 1.19 -13.05 18.67
C SER A 42 2.42 -12.73 19.53
N SER A 43 3.08 -13.77 20.06
CA SER A 43 4.17 -13.68 21.04
C SER A 43 5.47 -13.01 20.54
N SER A 44 5.52 -12.56 19.28
CA SER A 44 6.65 -11.83 18.71
C SER A 44 6.19 -10.42 18.33
N PRO A 45 6.71 -9.38 18.99
CA PRO A 45 6.47 -7.98 18.63
C PRO A 45 6.68 -7.70 17.14
N ASP A 46 7.69 -8.34 16.52
CA ASP A 46 8.04 -8.19 15.11
C ASP A 46 6.92 -8.67 14.16
N ASN A 47 6.19 -9.73 14.53
CA ASN A 47 5.09 -10.23 13.70
C ASN A 47 3.87 -9.27 13.72
N ILE A 48 3.61 -8.63 14.86
CA ILE A 48 2.54 -7.63 15.00
C ILE A 48 2.89 -6.37 14.22
N GLU A 49 4.13 -5.91 14.36
CA GLU A 49 4.75 -4.81 13.63
C GLU A 49 4.67 -5.03 12.10
N HIS A 50 5.05 -6.22 11.63
CA HIS A 50 4.94 -6.60 10.22
C HIS A 50 3.49 -6.63 9.72
N ALA A 51 2.56 -7.22 10.50
CA ALA A 51 1.15 -7.28 10.13
C ALA A 51 0.53 -5.88 10.01
N LYS A 52 0.87 -4.95 10.92
CA LYS A 52 0.46 -3.54 10.84
C LYS A 52 0.97 -2.85 9.58
N GLU A 53 2.23 -3.10 9.19
CA GLU A 53 2.80 -2.57 7.94
C GLU A 53 2.06 -3.12 6.71
N VAL A 54 1.77 -4.42 6.67
CA VAL A 54 1.01 -5.04 5.59
C VAL A 54 -0.40 -4.44 5.48
N GLN A 55 -1.07 -4.18 6.60
CA GLN A 55 -2.37 -3.50 6.60
C GLN A 55 -2.29 -2.09 6.04
N ARG A 56 -1.32 -1.29 6.46
CA ARG A 56 -1.15 0.08 5.96
C ARG A 56 -0.85 0.10 4.45
N GLN A 57 0.01 -0.79 3.97
CA GLN A 57 0.26 -0.95 2.54
C GLN A 57 -1.03 -1.25 1.76
N ARG A 58 -1.91 -2.08 2.31
CA ARG A 58 -3.23 -2.39 1.71
C ARG A 58 -4.16 -1.19 1.76
N SER A 59 -4.23 -0.45 2.87
CA SER A 59 -5.02 0.78 2.98
C SER A 59 -4.61 1.83 1.94
N ASP A 60 -3.32 2.00 1.71
CA ASP A 60 -2.83 2.93 0.69
C ASP A 60 -3.15 2.44 -0.74
N GLN A 61 -3.08 1.12 -0.99
CA GLN A 61 -3.48 0.54 -2.27
C GLN A 61 -4.99 0.74 -2.52
N ILE A 62 -5.81 0.56 -1.49
CA ILE A 62 -7.25 0.85 -1.50
C ILE A 62 -7.49 2.31 -1.89
N GLU A 63 -6.79 3.25 -1.24
CA GLU A 63 -6.99 4.68 -1.51
C GLU A 63 -6.51 5.07 -2.91
N ASN A 64 -5.39 4.51 -3.38
CA ASN A 64 -4.94 4.71 -4.76
C ASN A 64 -5.94 4.15 -5.79
N LEU A 65 -6.50 2.96 -5.57
CA LEU A 65 -7.52 2.39 -6.46
C LEU A 65 -8.79 3.22 -6.47
N LYS A 66 -9.27 3.66 -5.31
CA LYS A 66 -10.42 4.58 -5.20
C LYS A 66 -10.19 5.85 -6.01
N ASN A 67 -9.01 6.47 -5.86
CA ASN A 67 -8.68 7.70 -6.58
C ASN A 67 -8.57 7.49 -8.09
N LYS A 68 -8.01 6.36 -8.55
CA LYS A 68 -7.97 6.00 -9.98
C LYS A 68 -9.36 5.77 -10.57
N ILE A 69 -10.26 5.11 -9.82
CA ILE A 69 -11.64 4.87 -10.25
C ILE A 69 -12.42 6.19 -10.32
N ALA A 70 -12.30 7.05 -9.30
CA ALA A 70 -13.09 8.27 -9.17
C ALA A 70 -12.64 9.41 -10.12
N TYR A 71 -11.32 9.58 -10.28
CA TYR A 71 -10.76 10.76 -10.96
C TYR A 71 -9.94 10.42 -12.21
N GLY A 72 -9.73 9.13 -12.50
CA GLY A 72 -8.84 8.66 -13.57
C GLY A 72 -7.36 8.79 -13.21
N ASP A 73 -6.49 8.28 -14.09
CA ASP A 73 -5.05 8.21 -13.81
C ASP A 73 -4.33 9.56 -13.90
N ALA A 74 -4.88 10.53 -14.67
CA ALA A 74 -4.23 11.81 -14.94
C ALA A 74 -4.33 12.84 -13.79
N HIS A 75 -5.26 12.67 -12.84
CA HIS A 75 -5.55 13.66 -11.80
C HIS A 75 -4.85 13.42 -10.45
N ASN A 76 -3.86 12.50 -10.39
CA ASN A 76 -3.39 11.97 -9.12
C ASN A 76 -1.92 12.25 -8.77
N ARG A 77 -1.20 13.12 -9.49
CA ARG A 77 0.23 13.36 -9.20
C ARG A 77 0.48 13.78 -7.75
N GLU A 78 -0.25 14.78 -7.28
CA GLU A 78 -0.08 15.35 -5.94
C GLU A 78 -0.45 14.35 -4.83
N LYS A 79 -1.57 13.63 -5.00
CA LYS A 79 -1.94 12.53 -4.09
C LYS A 79 -0.96 11.35 -4.14
N GLN A 80 -0.37 11.05 -5.29
CA GLN A 80 0.63 9.99 -5.43
C GLN A 80 1.91 10.37 -4.68
N VAL A 81 2.38 11.60 -4.85
CA VAL A 81 3.52 12.17 -4.10
C VAL A 81 3.23 12.11 -2.60
N GLU A 82 2.07 12.62 -2.14
CA GLU A 82 1.70 12.60 -0.72
C GLU A 82 1.68 11.17 -0.14
N ASN A 83 1.13 10.21 -0.89
CA ASN A 83 1.09 8.80 -0.48
C ASN A 83 2.49 8.18 -0.40
N ILE A 84 3.38 8.52 -1.33
CA ILE A 84 4.77 8.03 -1.30
C ILE A 84 5.52 8.63 -0.11
N GLU A 85 5.38 9.93 0.14
CA GLU A 85 6.02 10.58 1.31
C GLU A 85 5.54 10.01 2.64
N LYS A 86 4.23 9.76 2.79
CA LYS A 86 3.67 9.13 4.01
C LYS A 86 4.31 7.77 4.26
N ARG A 87 4.53 6.97 3.21
CA ARG A 87 5.18 5.66 3.29
C ARG A 87 6.66 5.76 3.63
N LEU A 88 7.38 6.74 3.08
CA LEU A 88 8.78 7.00 3.42
C LEU A 88 8.91 7.27 4.92
N ARG A 89 8.22 8.32 5.41
CA ARG A 89 8.26 8.74 6.82
C ARG A 89 7.92 7.61 7.79
N TYR A 90 6.89 6.81 7.47
CA TYR A 90 6.47 5.74 8.36
C TYR A 90 7.47 4.59 8.42
N THR A 91 7.95 4.10 7.28
CA THR A 91 8.94 3.01 7.28
C THR A 91 10.28 3.46 7.87
N GLU A 92 10.67 4.72 7.72
CA GLU A 92 11.83 5.27 8.42
C GLU A 92 11.65 5.18 9.94
N GLY A 93 10.47 5.58 10.45
CA GLY A 93 10.13 5.40 11.86
C GLY A 93 10.15 3.93 12.31
N TYR A 94 9.62 3.02 11.49
CA TYR A 94 9.64 1.58 11.74
C TYR A 94 11.06 1.03 11.80
N LEU A 95 11.90 1.34 10.82
CA LEU A 95 13.29 0.93 10.80
C LEU A 95 14.02 1.45 12.04
N ASN A 96 13.88 2.73 12.36
CA ASN A 96 14.54 3.33 13.52
C ASN A 96 14.18 2.63 14.84
N ASN A 97 12.96 2.11 14.98
CA ASN A 97 12.50 1.48 16.22
C ASN A 97 12.76 -0.03 16.29
N ASN A 98 12.97 -0.70 15.15
CA ASN A 98 13.02 -2.16 15.09
C ASN A 98 14.32 -2.74 14.50
N THR A 99 15.27 -1.90 14.08
CA THR A 99 16.52 -2.36 13.44
C THR A 99 17.26 -3.39 14.31
N ASP A 100 17.27 -3.21 15.63
CA ASP A 100 18.02 -4.07 16.56
C ASP A 100 17.40 -5.46 16.77
N HIS A 101 16.13 -5.64 16.40
CA HIS A 101 15.39 -6.91 16.53
C HIS A 101 15.07 -7.55 15.18
N MET A 102 15.38 -6.87 14.08
CA MET A 102 15.06 -7.31 12.73
C MET A 102 16.14 -8.23 12.17
N ASP A 103 15.74 -9.32 11.52
CA ASP A 103 16.69 -10.15 10.78
C ASP A 103 17.29 -9.37 9.60
N SER A 104 18.52 -9.72 9.24
CA SER A 104 19.30 -8.99 8.24
C SER A 104 18.68 -9.01 6.84
N GLU A 105 17.92 -10.05 6.50
CA GLU A 105 17.26 -10.16 5.20
C GLU A 105 16.05 -9.23 5.13
N THR A 106 15.21 -9.22 6.17
CA THR A 106 14.06 -8.30 6.28
C THR A 106 14.52 -6.84 6.32
N PHE A 107 15.59 -6.54 7.06
CA PHE A 107 16.18 -5.20 7.09
C PHE A 107 16.64 -4.74 5.70
N LYS A 108 17.39 -5.60 5.00
CA LYS A 108 17.88 -5.30 3.65
C LYS A 108 16.74 -5.06 2.65
N LYS A 109 15.74 -5.94 2.61
CA LYS A 109 14.57 -5.78 1.73
C LYS A 109 13.78 -4.51 2.04
N THR A 110 13.66 -4.16 3.32
CA THR A 110 12.94 -2.95 3.74
C THR A 110 13.69 -1.68 3.32
N LYS A 111 15.03 -1.67 3.43
CA LYS A 111 15.91 -0.61 2.88
C LYS A 111 15.79 -0.49 1.37
N GLU A 112 15.88 -1.59 0.63
CA GLU A 112 15.72 -1.59 -0.84
C GLU A 112 14.35 -1.02 -1.25
N LYS A 113 13.29 -1.40 -0.54
CA LYS A 113 11.94 -0.88 -0.77
C LYS A 113 11.82 0.62 -0.47
N GLN A 114 12.58 1.13 0.51
CA GLN A 114 12.67 2.55 0.82
C GLN A 114 13.38 3.32 -0.28
N GLU A 115 14.49 2.81 -0.80
CA GLU A 115 15.20 3.44 -1.92
C GLU A 115 14.33 3.48 -3.18
N HIS A 116 13.63 2.40 -3.53
CA HIS A 116 12.69 2.44 -4.65
C HIS A 116 11.55 3.45 -4.47
N ARG A 117 11.10 3.71 -3.24
CA ARG A 117 10.09 4.74 -2.97
C ARG A 117 10.68 6.15 -3.16
N LYS A 118 11.94 6.38 -2.81
CA LYS A 118 12.65 7.65 -3.08
C LYS A 118 12.84 7.86 -4.57
N GLU A 119 13.35 6.86 -5.29
CA GLU A 119 13.48 6.90 -6.76
C GLU A 119 12.14 7.19 -7.44
N ASN A 120 11.05 6.58 -6.93
CA ASN A 120 9.71 6.84 -7.43
C ASN A 120 9.27 8.28 -7.16
N LEU A 121 9.54 8.82 -5.96
CA LEU A 121 9.27 10.20 -5.60
C LEU A 121 10.06 11.19 -6.49
N ASP A 122 11.35 10.93 -6.71
CA ASP A 122 12.21 11.74 -7.56
C ASP A 122 11.71 11.77 -9.01
N SER A 123 11.10 10.69 -9.50
CA SER A 123 10.48 10.68 -10.83
C SER A 123 9.28 11.63 -10.98
N TYR A 124 8.74 12.13 -9.85
CA TYR A 124 7.71 13.16 -9.82
C TYR A 124 8.25 14.59 -9.72
N PHE A 125 9.56 14.84 -9.77
CA PHE A 125 10.15 16.18 -9.73
C PHE A 125 11.10 16.42 -10.91
#